data_AF-A0AAW3JV81-F1
#
_entry.id   AF-A0AAW3JV81-F1
#
_cell.length_a   1.000
_cell.length_b   1.000
_cell.length_c   1.000
_cell.angle_alpha   90.00
_cell.angle_beta   90.00
_cell.angle_gamma   90.00
#
_symmetry.space_group_name_H-M   'P 1'
#
loop_
_entity.id
_entity.type
_entity.pdbx_description
1 polymer ?
#
loop_
_entity_poly.entity_id
_entity_poly.type
_entity_poly.pdbx_seq_one_letter_code
_entity_poly.pdbx_strand_id
1 'polypeptide(L)'
;MDNLAQHKLLLQQMHHTYIKKNHDYGDSFSRSFKKYGLVAAMVRMEDKWNRLDNMASGAEQKVADETIGDTLLDLAGYCVMTTMELDRQKENANQKAFEEQVRTEYADDSAKEDNTSNDGEKVVLHDDENGDIEVNVPEKVAKAKKSIDEGKVMAVYNAKWSQAKIADEMGCSQGRISQIIRAYK
;
A
#
# COMPACT_ATOMS: atom_id res chain seq x y z
N MET A 1 -11.70 -30.51 -21.71
CA MET A 1 -11.71 -29.12 -21.23
C MET A 1 -10.64 -28.37 -22.01
N ASP A 2 -10.89 -27.14 -22.44
CA ASP A 2 -9.85 -26.33 -23.11
C ASP A 2 -8.69 -26.00 -22.15
N ASN A 3 -7.45 -25.92 -22.64
CA ASN A 3 -6.26 -25.71 -21.83
C ASN A 3 -6.30 -24.35 -21.10
N LEU A 4 -6.82 -23.31 -21.76
CA LEU A 4 -6.96 -21.99 -21.12
C LEU A 4 -8.01 -22.02 -20.01
N ALA A 5 -9.12 -22.73 -20.23
CA ALA A 5 -10.15 -22.93 -19.22
C ALA A 5 -9.61 -23.68 -17.98
N GLN A 6 -8.84 -24.76 -18.20
CA GLN A 6 -8.23 -25.52 -17.11
C GLN A 6 -7.21 -24.68 -16.32
N HIS A 7 -6.34 -23.95 -17.02
CA HIS A 7 -5.36 -23.06 -16.38
C HIS A 7 -6.06 -21.98 -15.54
N LYS A 8 -7.10 -21.34 -16.08
CA LYS A 8 -7.89 -20.33 -15.35
C LYS A 8 -8.53 -20.92 -14.09
N LEU A 9 -9.06 -22.14 -14.17
CA LEU A 9 -9.65 -22.83 -13.02
C LEU A 9 -8.63 -23.05 -11.90
N LEU A 10 -7.42 -23.51 -12.23
CA LEU A 10 -6.34 -23.72 -11.26
C LEU A 10 -5.93 -22.42 -10.55
N LEU A 11 -5.78 -21.32 -11.30
CA LEU A 11 -5.47 -20.01 -10.72
C LEU A 11 -6.59 -19.52 -9.78
N GLN A 12 -7.85 -19.74 -10.14
CA GLN A 12 -9.00 -19.40 -9.30
C GLN A 12 -9.03 -20.24 -8.02
N GLN A 13 -8.73 -21.53 -8.11
CA GLN A 13 -8.62 -22.41 -6.95
C GLN A 13 -7.51 -21.95 -6.00
N MET A 14 -6.32 -21.64 -6.54
CA MET A 14 -5.20 -21.12 -5.76
C MET A 14 -5.58 -19.80 -5.05
N HIS A 15 -6.24 -18.88 -5.76
CA HIS A 15 -6.69 -17.62 -5.19
C HIS A 15 -7.72 -17.82 -4.08
N HIS A 16 -8.68 -18.72 -4.27
CA HIS A 16 -9.69 -19.05 -3.24
C HIS A 16 -9.05 -19.65 -1.99
N THR A 17 -8.07 -20.55 -2.16
CA THR A 17 -7.28 -21.10 -1.06
C THR A 17 -6.53 -20.02 -0.30
N TYR A 18 -5.93 -19.06 -1.00
CA TYR A 18 -5.30 -17.89 -0.37
C TYR A 18 -6.30 -17.08 0.47
N ILE A 19 -7.48 -16.77 -0.06
CA ILE A 19 -8.52 -16.02 0.68
C ILE A 19 -8.90 -16.76 1.97
N LYS A 20 -9.20 -18.06 1.88
CA LYS A 20 -9.56 -18.89 3.04
C LYS A 20 -8.46 -18.92 4.09
N LYS A 21 -7.23 -19.26 3.69
CA LYS A 21 -6.08 -19.34 4.61
C LYS A 21 -5.79 -17.97 5.24
N ASN A 22 -5.86 -16.89 4.47
CA ASN A 22 -5.64 -15.55 4.99
C ASN A 22 -6.74 -15.09 5.95
N HIS A 23 -7.99 -15.54 5.76
CA HIS A 23 -9.05 -15.35 6.75
C HIS A 23 -8.74 -16.09 8.06
N ASP A 24 -8.35 -17.36 7.98
CA ASP A 24 -8.18 -18.22 9.16
C ASP A 24 -6.88 -17.93 9.95
N TYR A 25 -5.79 -17.59 9.26
CA TYR A 25 -4.47 -17.36 9.86
C TYR A 25 -4.06 -15.88 9.92
N GLY A 26 -4.87 -15.00 9.32
CA GLY A 26 -4.51 -13.60 9.07
C GLY A 26 -3.26 -13.47 8.20
N ASP A 27 -2.61 -12.31 8.31
CA ASP A 27 -1.41 -11.94 7.55
C ASP A 27 -0.11 -12.64 8.05
N SER A 28 -0.19 -13.93 8.38
CA SER A 28 0.87 -14.71 9.06
C SER A 28 2.14 -14.83 8.23
N PHE A 29 1.99 -15.03 6.92
CA PHE A 29 3.12 -15.08 6.00
C PHE A 29 3.87 -13.75 6.00
N SER A 30 3.16 -12.64 5.83
CA SER A 30 3.74 -11.30 5.80
C SER A 30 4.42 -10.92 7.11
N ARG A 31 3.86 -11.31 8.26
CA ARG A 31 4.55 -11.16 9.55
C ARG A 31 5.88 -11.92 9.60
N SER A 32 5.89 -13.15 9.10
CA SER A 32 7.11 -13.97 9.04
C SER A 32 8.14 -13.37 8.08
N PHE A 33 7.70 -12.92 6.91
CA PHE A 33 8.54 -12.28 5.91
C PHE A 33 9.13 -10.96 6.41
N LYS A 34 8.34 -10.12 7.10
CA LYS A 34 8.86 -8.88 7.73
C LYS A 34 9.94 -9.17 8.78
N LYS A 35 9.84 -10.27 9.51
CA LYS A 35 10.79 -10.64 10.57
C LYS A 35 12.06 -11.31 10.05
N TYR A 36 11.94 -12.20 9.06
CA TYR A 36 13.03 -13.08 8.62
C TYR A 36 13.42 -12.88 7.15
N GLY A 37 12.75 -11.99 6.42
CA GLY A 37 12.99 -11.71 5.01
C GLY A 37 12.73 -12.92 4.10
N LEU A 38 13.48 -12.98 3.01
CA LEU A 38 13.36 -14.00 1.97
C LEU A 38 13.58 -15.43 2.51
N VAL A 39 14.36 -15.59 3.58
CA VAL A 39 14.60 -16.90 4.22
C VAL A 39 13.30 -17.54 4.69
N ALA A 40 12.35 -16.76 5.24
CA ALA A 40 11.06 -17.31 5.65
C ALA A 40 10.26 -17.88 4.46
N ALA A 41 10.38 -17.28 3.28
CA ALA A 41 9.75 -17.81 2.08
C ALA A 41 10.44 -19.10 1.60
N MET A 42 11.78 -19.08 1.53
CA MET A 42 12.57 -20.23 1.08
C MET A 42 12.30 -21.49 1.91
N VAL A 43 12.31 -21.38 3.24
CA VAL A 43 12.03 -22.51 4.12
C VAL A 43 10.64 -23.10 3.86
N ARG A 44 9.62 -22.26 3.67
CA ARG A 44 8.25 -22.74 3.39
C ARG A 44 8.13 -23.42 2.03
N MET A 45 8.83 -22.91 1.03
CA MET A 45 8.90 -23.54 -0.30
C MET A 45 9.66 -24.86 -0.24
N GLU A 46 10.76 -24.92 0.51
CA GLU A 46 11.55 -26.14 0.72
C GLU A 46 10.71 -27.24 1.41
N ASP A 47 9.92 -26.90 2.43
CA ASP A 47 8.98 -27.84 3.05
C ASP A 47 8.03 -28.47 2.03
N LYS A 48 7.52 -27.67 1.07
CA LYS A 48 6.61 -28.15 0.00
C LYS A 48 7.34 -28.91 -1.09
N TRP A 49 8.55 -28.48 -1.44
CA TRP A 49 9.40 -29.16 -2.41
C TRP A 49 9.80 -30.55 -1.90
N ASN A 50 10.26 -30.66 -0.65
CA ASN A 50 10.62 -31.93 -0.04
C ASN A 50 9.41 -32.87 0.05
N ARG A 51 8.21 -32.34 0.31
CA ARG A 51 6.97 -33.14 0.25
C ARG A 51 6.70 -33.65 -1.16
N LEU A 52 6.82 -32.78 -2.17
CA LEU A 52 6.65 -33.14 -3.58
C LEU A 52 7.64 -34.22 -4.00
N ASP A 53 8.92 -34.06 -3.65
CA ASP A 53 9.99 -35.00 -3.98
C ASP A 53 9.75 -36.40 -3.39
N ASN A 54 9.33 -36.44 -2.12
CA ASN A 54 8.95 -37.70 -1.46
C ASN A 54 7.77 -38.40 -2.16
N MET A 55 6.73 -37.63 -2.55
CA MET A 55 5.57 -38.19 -3.27
C MET A 55 5.95 -38.68 -4.67
N ALA A 56 6.76 -37.90 -5.40
CA ALA A 56 7.21 -38.23 -6.74
C ALA A 56 8.12 -39.47 -6.75
N SER A 57 8.89 -39.68 -5.68
CA SER A 57 9.78 -40.84 -5.51
C SER A 57 9.04 -42.13 -5.09
N GLY A 58 7.72 -42.08 -4.90
CA GLY A 58 6.92 -43.26 -4.54
C GLY A 58 7.09 -43.73 -3.10
N ALA A 59 7.58 -42.87 -2.20
CA ALA A 59 7.66 -43.17 -0.78
C ALA A 59 6.25 -43.37 -0.20
N GLU A 60 6.06 -44.34 0.71
CA GLU A 60 4.79 -44.55 1.39
C GLU A 60 4.38 -43.30 2.17
N GLN A 61 3.32 -42.63 1.69
CA GLN A 61 2.69 -41.55 2.43
C GLN A 61 1.92 -42.11 3.63
N LYS A 62 2.39 -41.79 4.83
CA LYS A 62 1.69 -42.12 6.08
C LYS A 62 0.54 -41.16 6.41
N VAL A 63 0.42 -40.06 5.67
CA VAL A 63 -0.64 -39.06 5.77
C VAL A 63 -1.23 -38.90 4.38
N ALA A 64 -2.48 -39.31 4.18
CA ALA A 64 -3.08 -39.51 2.85
C ALA A 64 -3.84 -38.28 2.34
N ASP A 65 -3.78 -37.16 3.06
CA ASP A 65 -4.78 -36.10 2.97
C ASP A 65 -4.40 -35.01 1.96
N GLU A 66 -3.19 -35.03 1.41
CA GLU A 66 -2.67 -33.99 0.51
C GLU A 66 -2.15 -34.60 -0.80
N THR A 67 -2.61 -34.08 -1.94
CA THR A 67 -2.19 -34.59 -3.26
C THR A 67 -0.95 -33.88 -3.79
N ILE A 68 -0.32 -34.46 -4.83
CA ILE A 68 0.72 -33.80 -5.63
C ILE A 68 0.21 -32.45 -6.17
N GLY A 69 -1.03 -32.42 -6.67
CA GLY A 69 -1.66 -31.21 -7.19
C GLY A 69 -1.77 -30.11 -6.12
N ASP A 70 -2.24 -30.46 -4.92
CA ASP A 70 -2.36 -29.50 -3.81
C ASP A 70 -0.98 -28.96 -3.40
N THR A 71 0.04 -29.83 -3.35
CA THR A 71 1.40 -29.42 -2.99
C THR A 71 2.00 -28.47 -4.03
N LEU A 72 1.76 -28.72 -5.33
CA LEU A 72 2.20 -27.82 -6.40
C LEU A 72 1.48 -26.45 -6.32
N LEU A 73 0.18 -26.43 -6.04
CA LEU A 73 -0.57 -25.20 -5.88
C LEU A 73 -0.17 -24.41 -4.63
N ASP A 74 0.13 -25.10 -3.52
CA ASP A 74 0.68 -24.46 -2.31
C ASP A 74 2.05 -23.84 -2.59
N LEU A 75 2.93 -24.54 -3.32
CA LEU A 75 4.23 -24.01 -3.72
C LEU A 75 4.08 -22.76 -4.59
N ALA A 76 3.21 -22.80 -5.60
CA ALA A 76 2.89 -21.64 -6.43
C ALA A 76 2.33 -20.48 -5.60
N GLY A 77 1.46 -20.77 -4.63
CA GLY A 77 0.92 -19.79 -3.69
C GLY A 77 2.01 -19.09 -2.87
N TYR A 78 2.98 -19.84 -2.34
CA TYR A 78 4.14 -19.25 -1.65
C TYR A 78 5.00 -18.39 -2.57
N CYS A 79 5.19 -18.78 -3.84
CA CYS A 79 5.90 -17.95 -4.82
C CYS A 79 5.18 -16.60 -5.01
N VAL A 80 3.86 -16.63 -5.23
CA VAL A 80 3.06 -15.41 -5.42
C VAL A 80 3.10 -14.52 -4.18
N MET A 81 2.88 -15.07 -2.97
CA MET A 81 2.94 -14.29 -1.73
C MET A 81 4.33 -13.65 -1.52
N THR A 82 5.39 -14.37 -1.88
CA THR A 82 6.77 -13.85 -1.79
C THR A 82 6.98 -12.68 -2.75
N THR A 83 6.51 -12.80 -3.99
CA THR A 83 6.56 -11.69 -4.97
C THR A 83 5.81 -10.47 -4.45
N MET A 84 4.61 -10.64 -3.88
CA MET A 84 3.84 -9.55 -3.29
C MET A 84 4.62 -8.81 -2.19
N GLU A 85 5.36 -9.52 -1.34
CA GLU A 85 6.18 -8.89 -0.31
C GLU A 85 7.41 -8.17 -0.87
N LEU A 86 8.06 -8.74 -1.89
CA LEU A 86 9.20 -8.10 -2.55
C LEU A 86 8.77 -6.80 -3.25
N ASP A 87 7.60 -6.79 -3.88
CA ASP A 87 7.07 -5.59 -4.53
C ASP A 87 6.70 -4.53 -3.49
N ARG A 88 6.06 -4.92 -2.37
CA ARG A 88 5.84 -4.02 -1.22
C ARG A 88 7.14 -3.43 -0.67
N GLN A 89 8.22 -4.22 -0.58
CA GLN A 89 9.52 -3.71 -0.10
C GLN A 89 10.10 -2.67 -1.07
N LYS A 90 10.02 -2.91 -2.38
CA LYS A 90 10.48 -1.95 -3.39
C LYS A 90 9.68 -0.65 -3.33
N GLU A 91 8.35 -0.74 -3.23
CA GLU A 91 7.48 0.43 -3.10
C GLU A 91 7.83 1.26 -1.86
N ASN A 92 8.01 0.61 -0.71
CA ASN A 92 8.42 1.27 0.53
C ASN A 92 9.82 1.90 0.43
N ALA A 93 10.76 1.26 -0.26
CA ALA A 93 12.09 1.81 -0.48
C ALA A 93 12.04 3.05 -1.37
N ASN A 94 11.25 3.00 -2.45
CA ASN A 94 11.05 4.14 -3.35
C ASN A 94 10.39 5.32 -2.62
N GLN A 95 9.41 5.05 -1.76
CA GLN A 95 8.77 6.09 -0.94
C GLN A 95 9.78 6.76 0.01
N LYS A 96 10.59 5.97 0.73
CA LYS A 96 11.63 6.52 1.62
C LYS A 96 12.67 7.35 0.86
N ALA A 97 13.11 6.88 -0.30
CA ALA A 97 14.05 7.60 -1.14
C ALA A 97 13.48 8.95 -1.59
N PHE A 98 12.20 8.98 -1.98
CA PHE A 98 11.50 10.22 -2.32
C PHE A 98 11.40 11.18 -1.12
N GLU A 99 10.99 10.68 0.05
CA GLU A 99 10.91 11.47 1.29
C GLU A 99 12.26 12.06 1.71
N GLU A 100 13.35 11.31 1.50
CA GLU A 100 14.71 11.78 1.77
C GLU A 100 15.17 12.83 0.76
N GLN A 101 14.92 12.65 -0.53
CA GLN A 101 15.22 13.64 -1.57
C GLN A 101 14.51 14.97 -1.30
N VAL A 102 13.21 14.91 -0.99
CA VAL A 102 12.43 16.09 -0.59
C VAL A 102 13.06 16.75 0.64
N ARG A 103 13.39 15.98 1.68
CA ARG A 103 14.04 16.54 2.88
C ARG A 103 15.36 17.25 2.57
N THR A 104 16.21 16.67 1.73
CA THR A 104 17.51 17.26 1.39
C THR A 104 17.39 18.53 0.57
N GLU A 105 16.42 18.60 -0.36
CA GLU A 105 16.21 19.77 -1.21
C GLU A 105 15.71 20.99 -0.41
N TYR A 106 14.92 20.79 0.65
CA TYR A 106 14.42 21.87 1.51
C TYR A 106 15.28 22.16 2.75
N ALA A 107 16.34 21.39 3.02
CA ALA A 107 17.26 21.70 4.11
C ALA A 107 18.13 22.94 3.81
N ASP A 108 18.41 23.21 2.53
CA ASP A 108 19.27 24.32 2.07
C ASP A 108 18.58 25.70 2.09
N ASP A 109 17.24 25.77 2.15
CA ASP A 109 16.49 27.05 2.20
C ASP A 109 16.35 27.63 3.62
N SER A 110 16.69 26.86 4.67
CA SER A 110 16.56 27.31 6.07
C SER A 110 17.72 28.17 6.59
N ALA A 111 18.75 28.43 5.77
CA ALA A 111 19.91 29.24 6.16
C ALA A 111 19.82 30.73 5.79
N LYS A 112 18.66 31.21 5.32
CA LYS A 112 18.44 32.63 5.00
C LYS A 112 17.09 33.11 5.53
N GLU A 113 17.01 33.39 6.82
CA GLU A 113 16.19 34.46 7.40
C GLU A 113 16.38 34.48 8.92
N ASP A 114 17.50 35.05 9.36
CA ASP A 114 17.63 35.58 10.73
C ASP A 114 18.10 37.04 10.60
N ASN A 115 17.12 37.93 10.44
CA ASN A 115 17.19 39.32 10.85
C ASN A 115 15.83 39.96 10.58
N THR A 116 15.01 40.16 11.61
CA THR A 116 14.62 41.49 12.10
C THR A 116 13.72 41.35 13.33
N SER A 117 14.03 42.19 14.30
CA SER A 117 13.50 42.34 15.64
C SER A 117 11.97 42.35 15.76
N ASN A 118 11.54 41.66 16.83
CA ASN A 118 10.39 41.91 17.67
C ASN A 118 10.00 43.40 17.77
N ASP A 119 8.75 43.74 17.42
CA ASP A 119 7.95 44.79 18.06
C ASP A 119 6.47 44.48 17.81
N GLY A 120 5.70 44.39 18.89
CA GLY A 120 4.31 43.95 18.86
C GLY A 120 3.37 45.02 18.34
N GLU A 121 2.37 44.59 17.56
CA GLU A 121 1.14 45.35 17.40
C GLU A 121 -0.07 44.40 17.37
N LYS A 122 -1.06 44.78 18.18
CA LYS A 122 -2.28 44.06 18.51
C LYS A 122 -3.40 44.62 17.63
N VAL A 123 -4.06 43.82 16.79
CA VAL A 123 -5.25 44.28 16.06
C VAL A 123 -6.39 43.25 16.12
N VAL A 124 -7.58 43.82 16.36
CA VAL A 124 -8.85 43.24 16.80
C VAL A 124 -9.69 42.78 15.61
N LEU A 125 -10.44 41.69 15.80
CA LEU A 125 -11.45 41.18 14.86
C LEU A 125 -12.68 42.11 14.82
N HIS A 126 -13.18 42.38 13.62
CA HIS A 126 -14.57 42.80 13.40
C HIS A 126 -15.16 41.90 12.32
N ASP A 127 -16.15 41.11 12.72
CA ASP A 127 -17.15 40.53 11.81
C ASP A 127 -18.26 41.57 11.64
N ASP A 128 -18.82 41.68 10.44
CA ASP A 128 -20.25 41.46 10.18
C ASP A 128 -20.62 41.87 8.74
N GLU A 129 -21.59 41.13 8.20
CA GLU A 129 -22.39 41.43 7.00
C GLU A 129 -21.85 40.98 5.63
N ASN A 130 -22.20 39.75 5.24
CA ASN A 130 -23.18 39.54 4.15
C ASN A 130 -23.74 38.12 4.18
N GLY A 131 -25.07 38.04 4.08
CA GLY A 131 -25.89 36.87 4.34
C GLY A 131 -25.91 35.79 3.26
N ASP A 132 -26.87 34.89 3.43
CA ASP A 132 -27.00 33.59 2.78
C ASP A 132 -26.97 33.65 1.24
N ILE A 133 -26.20 32.74 0.65
CA ILE A 133 -26.25 32.43 -0.79
C ILE A 133 -26.41 30.92 -0.95
N GLU A 134 -27.62 30.49 -1.32
CA GLU A 134 -27.90 29.16 -1.87
C GLU A 134 -27.37 29.07 -3.31
N VAL A 135 -26.62 28.00 -3.63
CA VAL A 135 -26.43 27.57 -5.02
C VAL A 135 -26.42 26.05 -5.16
N ASN A 136 -27.24 25.63 -6.13
CA ASN A 136 -27.76 24.30 -6.41
C ASN A 136 -26.73 23.28 -6.92
N VAL A 137 -26.93 22.01 -6.58
CA VAL A 137 -26.09 20.85 -6.93
C VAL A 137 -26.39 20.37 -8.37
N PRO A 138 -25.38 20.19 -9.24
CA PRO A 138 -25.53 19.39 -10.45
C PRO A 138 -25.13 17.93 -10.21
N GLU A 139 -26.05 17.03 -10.53
CA GLU A 139 -25.93 15.59 -10.41
C GLU A 139 -25.03 14.99 -11.54
N LYS A 140 -24.02 14.21 -11.11
CA LYS A 140 -23.30 13.11 -11.80
C LYS A 140 -22.76 13.34 -13.23
N VAL A 141 -21.44 13.22 -13.34
CA VAL A 141 -20.83 12.25 -14.28
C VAL A 141 -19.64 11.56 -13.61
N ALA A 142 -19.76 10.25 -13.40
CA ALA A 142 -18.73 9.40 -12.84
C ALA A 142 -17.49 9.38 -13.75
N LYS A 143 -16.43 10.07 -13.35
CA LYS A 143 -15.06 9.74 -13.75
C LYS A 143 -14.45 8.94 -12.60
N ALA A 144 -14.03 7.71 -12.89
CA ALA A 144 -13.35 6.85 -11.93
C ALA A 144 -12.26 7.64 -11.22
N LYS A 145 -12.39 7.84 -9.90
CA LYS A 145 -11.40 8.54 -9.09
C LYS A 145 -10.10 7.74 -9.18
N LYS A 146 -9.05 8.33 -9.76
CA LYS A 146 -7.69 7.81 -9.57
C LYS A 146 -7.48 7.69 -8.05
N SER A 147 -7.10 6.49 -7.61
CA SER A 147 -6.73 6.22 -6.23
C SER A 147 -5.60 7.17 -5.85
N ILE A 148 -5.89 8.18 -5.02
CA ILE A 148 -4.87 9.07 -4.47
C ILE A 148 -4.24 8.35 -3.30
N ASP A 149 -2.91 8.30 -3.28
CA ASP A 149 -2.15 7.74 -2.18
C ASP A 149 -2.18 8.73 -1.00
N GLU A 150 -3.05 8.44 -0.03
CA GLU A 150 -3.26 9.28 1.16
C GLU A 150 -1.99 9.32 2.04
N GLY A 151 -1.16 8.27 2.01
CA GLY A 151 0.12 8.24 2.70
C GLY A 151 1.09 9.29 2.16
N LYS A 152 1.20 9.39 0.83
CA LYS A 152 2.02 10.43 0.19
C LYS A 152 1.49 11.84 0.48
N VAL A 153 0.17 12.05 0.48
CA VAL A 153 -0.43 13.36 0.84
C VAL A 153 0.00 13.78 2.25
N MET A 154 -0.07 12.86 3.22
CA MET A 154 0.29 13.17 4.60
C MET A 154 1.78 13.40 4.78
N ALA A 155 2.65 12.72 4.01
CA ALA A 155 4.09 12.95 4.04
C ALA A 155 4.46 14.38 3.61
N VAL A 156 3.92 14.85 2.47
CA VAL A 156 4.19 16.23 1.99
C VAL A 156 3.50 17.28 2.86
N TYR A 157 2.33 16.98 3.44
CA TYR A 157 1.68 17.87 4.40
C TYR A 157 2.49 18.02 5.69
N ASN A 158 3.04 16.92 6.24
CA ASN A 158 3.92 16.95 7.40
C ASN A 158 5.26 17.66 7.11
N ALA A 159 5.70 17.66 5.85
CA ALA A 159 6.82 18.48 5.35
C ALA A 159 6.44 19.97 5.15
N LYS A 160 5.29 20.41 5.68
CA LYS A 160 4.78 21.79 5.63
C LYS A 160 4.47 22.33 4.23
N TRP A 161 4.21 21.47 3.24
CA TRP A 161 3.73 21.94 1.95
C TRP A 161 2.35 22.60 2.09
N SER A 162 2.14 23.70 1.36
CA SER A 162 0.80 24.30 1.26
C SER A 162 -0.14 23.32 0.57
N GLN A 163 -1.40 23.27 0.99
CA GLN A 163 -2.40 22.43 0.33
C GLN A 163 -2.40 22.72 -1.18
N ALA A 164 -2.22 24.00 -1.57
CA ALA A 164 -2.09 24.52 -2.95
C ALA A 164 -1.14 23.67 -3.79
N LYS A 165 0.08 23.53 -3.29
CA LYS A 165 1.17 22.80 -3.91
C LYS A 165 0.95 21.28 -3.91
N ILE A 166 0.39 20.74 -2.81
CA ILE A 166 0.12 19.31 -2.70
C ILE A 166 -0.89 18.86 -3.77
N ALA A 167 -1.94 19.65 -4.03
CA ALA A 167 -2.94 19.22 -5.00
C ALA A 167 -2.45 19.38 -6.45
N ASP A 168 -1.58 20.33 -6.74
CA ASP A 168 -0.91 20.44 -8.04
C ASP A 168 -0.03 19.22 -8.32
N GLU A 169 0.82 18.86 -7.36
CA GLU A 169 1.69 17.66 -7.42
C GLU A 169 0.87 16.36 -7.54
N MET A 170 -0.24 16.27 -6.80
CA MET A 170 -1.12 15.10 -6.81
C MET A 170 -2.13 15.10 -7.97
N GLY A 171 -2.11 16.12 -8.84
CA GLY A 171 -3.04 16.26 -9.95
C GLY A 171 -4.51 16.25 -9.52
N CYS A 172 -4.84 16.87 -8.38
CA CYS A 172 -6.17 16.89 -7.79
C CYS A 172 -6.57 18.27 -7.25
N SER A 173 -7.80 18.40 -6.75
CA SER A 173 -8.29 19.66 -6.19
C SER A 173 -7.83 19.89 -4.76
N GLN A 174 -7.62 21.15 -4.39
CA GLN A 174 -7.38 21.60 -3.01
C GLN A 174 -8.35 21.04 -1.98
N GLY A 175 -9.65 21.06 -2.29
CA GLY A 175 -10.68 20.52 -1.41
C GLY A 175 -10.50 19.03 -1.11
N ARG A 176 -9.94 18.25 -2.06
CA ARG A 176 -9.67 16.82 -1.88
C ARG A 176 -8.51 16.58 -0.93
N ILE A 177 -7.45 17.38 -1.02
CA ILE A 177 -6.32 17.35 -0.08
C ILE A 177 -6.78 17.76 1.32
N SER A 178 -7.60 18.81 1.42
CA SER A 178 -8.17 19.26 2.70
C SER A 178 -9.02 18.17 3.38
N GLN A 179 -9.82 17.43 2.61
CA GLN A 179 -10.59 16.28 3.10
C GLN A 179 -9.70 15.16 3.62
N ILE A 180 -8.63 14.81 2.89
CA ILE A 180 -7.69 13.76 3.30
C ILE A 180 -6.99 14.16 4.60
N ILE A 181 -6.46 15.38 4.70
CA ILE A 181 -5.78 15.86 5.91
C ILE A 181 -6.72 15.86 7.13
N ARG A 182 -8.01 16.21 6.96
CA ARG A 182 -9.00 16.20 8.04
C ARG A 182 -9.35 14.79 8.51
N ALA A 183 -9.27 13.78 7.65
CA ALA A 183 -9.54 12.40 8.02
C ALA A 183 -8.43 11.75 8.88
N TYR A 184 -7.24 12.36 8.91
CA TYR A 184 -6.05 11.90 9.64
C TYR A 184 -5.72 12.75 10.88
N LYS A 185 -6.55 13.74 11.21
CA LYS A 185 -6.49 14.51 12.47
C LYS A 185 -7.44 13.90 13.49
#